data_AF-A0AAI8B8V7-F1
#
_entry.id   AF-A0AAI8B8V7-F1
#
_cell.length_a   1.000
_cell.length_b   1.000
_cell.length_c   1.000
_cell.angle_alpha   90.00
_cell.angle_beta   90.00
_cell.angle_gamma   90.00
#
_symmetry.space_group_name_H-M   'P 1'
#
loop_
_entity.id
_entity.type
_entity.pdbx_description
1 polymer ?
#
loop_
_entity_poly.entity_id
_entity_poly.type
_entity_poly.pdbx_seq_one_letter_code
_entity_poly.pdbx_strand_id
1 'polypeptide(L)'
;MAQVGSRLRDERLRIGLSQDEFAAVGGVARRSQSAYEADERSPDADYLLAVRELGVDIFYVLTGERVAIAEVKKSHVEVDVSGDESEVLELYRQLNDSGKAALHAFMESCVASGAMSTASNVRRAKRLPENRRAALDQRTAENVDRAMAELERLRAERAAKSSKK
;
A
#
# COMPACT_ATOMS: atom_id res chain seq x y z
N MET A 1 12.81 3.38 21.24
CA MET A 1 11.62 3.67 20.42
C MET A 1 12.13 4.26 19.10
N ALA A 2 12.07 3.52 17.99
CA ALA A 2 12.39 4.12 16.68
C ALA A 2 11.30 5.15 16.35
N GLN A 3 11.70 6.33 15.89
CA GLN A 3 10.77 7.41 15.56
C GLN A 3 10.41 7.36 14.06
N VAL A 4 9.41 8.13 13.64
CA VAL A 4 8.88 8.07 12.26
C VAL A 4 9.97 8.48 11.24
N GLY A 5 10.78 9.46 11.60
CA GLY A 5 11.90 9.96 10.79
C GLY A 5 12.96 8.91 10.52
N SER A 6 13.36 8.16 11.55
CA SER A 6 14.34 7.07 11.37
C SER A 6 13.82 5.99 10.41
N ARG A 7 12.53 5.63 10.49
CA ARG A 7 11.94 4.63 9.59
C ARG A 7 11.76 5.16 8.16
N LEU A 8 11.44 6.44 8.01
CA LEU A 8 11.39 7.11 6.71
C LEU A 8 12.78 7.09 6.04
N ARG A 9 13.84 7.34 6.81
CA ARG A 9 15.22 7.22 6.35
C ARG A 9 15.55 5.78 5.94
N ASP A 10 15.15 4.80 6.74
CA ASP A 10 15.38 3.38 6.44
C ASP A 10 14.72 2.98 5.11
N GLU A 11 13.48 3.41 4.88
CA GLU A 11 12.79 3.14 3.61
C GLU A 11 13.44 3.85 2.42
N ARG A 12 13.88 5.11 2.58
CA ARG A 12 14.65 5.81 1.54
C ARG A 12 15.93 5.06 1.18
N LEU A 13 16.69 4.62 2.19
CA LEU A 13 17.94 3.89 1.99
C LEU A 13 17.69 2.51 1.35
N ARG A 14 16.59 1.84 1.71
CA ARG A 14 16.18 0.55 1.11
C ARG A 14 15.97 0.65 -0.40
N ILE A 15 15.41 1.75 -0.87
CA ILE A 15 15.20 2.02 -2.31
C ILE A 15 16.39 2.71 -2.98
N GLY A 16 17.48 2.97 -2.23
CA GLY A 16 18.75 3.48 -2.77
C GLY A 16 18.73 4.95 -3.20
N LEU A 17 17.80 5.76 -2.69
CA LEU A 17 17.70 7.19 -3.07
C LEU A 17 18.48 8.10 -2.11
N SER A 18 19.05 9.18 -2.66
CA SER A 18 19.61 10.27 -1.87
C SER A 18 18.51 11.15 -1.25
N GLN A 19 18.86 11.95 -0.24
CA GLN A 19 17.90 12.89 0.37
C GLN A 19 17.35 13.90 -0.63
N ASP A 20 18.16 14.33 -1.61
CA ASP A 20 17.73 15.28 -2.65
C ASP A 20 16.67 14.64 -3.57
N GLU A 21 16.93 13.42 -4.05
CA GLU A 21 16.02 12.70 -4.95
C GLU A 21 14.70 12.34 -4.26
N PHE A 22 14.78 11.94 -2.98
CA PHE A 22 13.59 11.59 -2.20
C PHE A 22 12.75 12.82 -1.84
N ALA A 23 13.40 13.96 -1.57
CA ALA A 23 12.73 15.24 -1.36
C ALA A 23 12.01 15.72 -2.63
N ALA A 24 12.64 15.57 -3.80
CA ALA A 24 12.05 15.96 -5.09
C ALA A 24 10.74 15.22 -5.36
N VAL A 25 10.67 13.92 -5.05
CA VAL A 25 9.44 13.11 -5.21
C VAL A 25 8.34 13.59 -4.27
N GLY A 26 8.69 13.90 -3.03
CA GLY A 26 7.75 14.49 -2.09
C GLY A 26 7.37 15.95 -2.39
N GLY A 27 7.92 16.57 -3.44
CA GLY A 27 7.69 17.98 -3.76
C GLY A 27 8.24 18.96 -2.71
N VAL A 28 9.23 18.54 -1.93
CA VAL A 28 9.81 19.33 -0.84
C VAL A 28 11.30 19.61 -1.08
N ALA A 29 11.84 20.60 -0.35
CA ALA A 29 13.27 20.87 -0.36
C ALA A 29 14.05 19.79 0.43
N ARG A 30 15.31 19.54 0.06
CA ARG A 30 16.22 18.64 0.81
C ARG A 30 16.23 18.91 2.32
N ARG A 31 16.20 20.19 2.72
CA ARG A 31 16.17 20.58 4.14
C ARG A 31 14.94 20.03 4.87
N SER A 32 13.78 20.03 4.22
CA SER A 32 12.56 19.43 4.78
C SER A 32 12.75 17.93 4.95
N GLN A 33 13.38 17.25 3.98
CA GLN A 33 13.68 15.83 4.11
C GLN A 33 14.62 15.52 5.27
N SER A 34 15.67 16.32 5.45
CA SER A 34 16.57 16.19 6.60
C SER A 34 15.83 16.40 7.93
N ALA A 35 14.93 17.38 8.00
CA ALA A 35 14.11 17.64 9.19
C ALA A 35 13.12 16.49 9.49
N TYR A 36 12.56 15.87 8.45
CA TYR A 36 11.71 14.69 8.60
C TYR A 36 12.52 13.49 9.12
N GLU A 37 13.68 13.20 8.54
CA GLU A 37 14.54 12.08 8.96
C GLU A 37 15.16 12.25 10.35
N ALA A 38 15.22 13.49 10.85
CA ALA A 38 15.69 13.83 12.19
C ALA A 38 14.55 13.96 13.21
N ASP A 39 13.30 13.70 12.82
CA ASP A 39 12.10 13.87 13.63
C ASP A 39 11.88 15.31 14.17
N GLU A 40 12.54 16.31 13.56
CA GLU A 40 12.33 17.73 13.88
C GLU A 40 10.98 18.23 13.36
N ARG A 41 10.46 17.59 12.31
CA ARG A 41 9.16 17.87 11.72
C ARG A 41 8.54 16.56 11.23
N SER A 42 7.22 16.49 11.23
CA SER A 42 6.50 15.36 10.63
C SER A 42 6.22 15.63 9.13
N PRO A 43 6.41 14.63 8.26
CA PRO A 43 5.91 14.69 6.89
C PRO A 43 4.38 14.74 6.89
N ASP A 44 3.79 15.43 5.92
CA ASP A 44 2.35 15.43 5.74
C ASP A 44 1.89 14.21 4.92
N ALA A 45 0.57 14.04 4.82
CA ALA A 45 -0.01 12.90 4.11
C ALA A 45 0.29 12.94 2.60
N ASP A 46 0.33 14.13 2.00
CA ASP A 46 0.59 14.29 0.57
C ASP A 46 2.03 13.86 0.23
N TYR A 47 3.00 14.23 1.07
CA TYR A 47 4.37 13.75 1.00
C TYR A 47 4.44 12.21 1.09
N LEU A 48 3.75 11.62 2.08
CA LEU A 48 3.75 10.16 2.28
C LEU A 48 3.14 9.41 1.10
N LEU A 49 2.05 9.94 0.52
CA LEU A 49 1.43 9.38 -0.68
C LEU A 49 2.37 9.47 -1.89
N ALA A 50 3.08 10.57 -2.07
CA ALA A 50 4.03 10.71 -3.18
C ALA A 50 5.18 9.70 -3.09
N VAL A 51 5.76 9.50 -1.91
CA VAL A 51 6.87 8.54 -1.74
C VAL A 51 6.44 7.08 -1.78
N ARG A 52 5.17 6.77 -1.49
CA ARG A 52 4.60 5.42 -1.65
C ARG A 52 4.67 4.92 -3.08
N GLU A 53 4.54 5.81 -4.05
CA GLU A 53 4.62 5.46 -5.47
C GLU A 53 6.02 4.94 -5.86
N LEU A 54 7.05 5.25 -5.06
CA LEU A 54 8.39 4.67 -5.17
C LEU A 54 8.55 3.32 -4.44
N GLY A 55 7.45 2.77 -3.94
CA GLY A 55 7.44 1.53 -3.17
C GLY A 55 7.85 1.70 -1.71
N VAL A 56 7.77 2.90 -1.14
CA VAL A 56 7.95 3.12 0.31
C VAL A 56 6.79 2.49 1.08
N ASP A 57 7.12 1.71 2.10
CA ASP A 57 6.13 1.12 3.01
C ASP A 57 5.67 2.16 4.05
N ILE A 58 4.60 2.92 3.72
CA ILE A 58 4.02 3.93 4.63
C ILE A 58 3.60 3.27 5.96
N PHE A 59 3.06 2.05 5.92
CA PHE A 59 2.59 1.38 7.12
C PHE A 59 3.74 1.16 8.09
N TYR A 60 4.85 0.61 7.61
CA TYR A 60 6.08 0.50 8.38
C TYR A 60 6.58 1.85 8.89
N VAL A 61 6.57 2.90 8.07
CA VAL A 61 7.01 4.24 8.50
C VAL A 61 6.17 4.74 9.69
N LEU A 62 4.86 4.54 9.66
CA LEU A 62 3.95 5.03 10.70
C LEU A 62 3.93 4.13 11.95
N THR A 63 3.82 2.81 11.78
CA THR A 63 3.59 1.86 12.88
C THR A 63 4.87 1.20 13.39
N GLY A 64 5.90 1.12 12.55
CA GLY A 64 7.12 0.35 12.83
C GLY A 64 7.00 -1.14 12.55
N GLU A 65 5.84 -1.61 12.09
CA GLU A 65 5.58 -3.00 11.76
C GLU A 65 5.71 -3.21 10.25
N ARG A 66 6.47 -4.23 9.84
CA ARG A 66 6.52 -4.63 8.42
C ARG A 66 5.45 -5.67 8.19
N VAL A 67 4.46 -5.34 7.37
CA VAL A 67 3.52 -6.36 6.90
C VAL A 67 4.25 -7.18 5.85
N ALA A 68 4.56 -8.44 6.19
CA ALA A 68 5.05 -9.37 5.19
C ALA A 68 3.98 -9.46 4.09
N ILE A 69 4.31 -9.06 2.87
CA ILE A 69 3.38 -9.08 1.71
C ILE A 69 2.84 -10.50 1.45
N ALA A 70 3.48 -11.54 2.00
CA ALA A 70 2.97 -12.90 2.05
C ALA A 70 1.64 -13.04 2.82
N GLU A 71 1.37 -12.17 3.81
CA GLU A 71 0.16 -12.16 4.63
C GLU A 71 -0.95 -11.25 4.07
N VAL A 72 -0.62 -10.31 3.18
CA VAL A 72 -1.61 -9.46 2.50
C VAL A 72 -2.50 -10.26 1.53
N LYS A 73 -2.04 -11.45 1.09
CA LYS A 73 -2.91 -12.40 0.37
C LYS A 73 -3.96 -13.07 1.27
N LYS A 74 -3.83 -12.98 2.61
CA LYS A 74 -4.79 -13.52 3.59
C LYS A 74 -5.72 -12.47 4.19
N SER A 75 -5.35 -11.19 4.19
CA SER A 75 -6.11 -10.11 4.86
C SER A 75 -6.91 -9.23 3.90
N HIS A 76 -7.59 -9.83 2.92
CA HIS A 76 -8.80 -9.20 2.42
C HIS A 76 -9.90 -9.48 3.44
N VAL A 77 -10.30 -8.41 4.14
CA VAL A 77 -11.42 -8.32 5.07
C VAL A 77 -11.12 -8.87 6.48
N GLU A 78 -10.91 -7.97 7.44
CA GLU A 78 -11.33 -8.21 8.83
C GLU A 78 -12.86 -8.33 8.82
N VAL A 79 -13.36 -9.48 8.35
CA VAL A 79 -14.67 -9.94 8.75
C VAL A 79 -14.46 -10.35 10.20
N ASP A 80 -15.33 -9.90 11.08
CA ASP A 80 -15.55 -10.57 12.35
C ASP A 80 -15.96 -12.00 12.01
N VAL A 81 -14.97 -12.87 11.80
CA VAL A 81 -15.16 -14.28 11.48
C VAL A 81 -15.76 -14.86 12.74
N SER A 82 -17.10 -14.85 12.80
CA SER A 82 -17.87 -15.48 13.86
C SER A 82 -17.28 -16.87 14.09
N GLY A 83 -17.22 -17.35 15.35
CA GLY A 83 -16.52 -18.61 15.69
C GLY A 83 -16.84 -19.77 14.74
N ASP A 84 -18.08 -19.81 14.26
CA ASP A 84 -18.60 -20.76 13.27
C ASP A 84 -17.86 -20.72 11.92
N GLU A 85 -17.51 -19.54 11.41
CA GLU A 85 -16.79 -19.39 10.14
C GLU A 85 -15.33 -19.88 10.26
N SER A 86 -14.70 -19.72 11.43
CA SER A 86 -13.35 -20.23 11.69
C SER A 86 -13.33 -21.77 11.70
N GLU A 87 -14.34 -22.40 12.32
CA GLU A 87 -14.48 -23.86 12.35
C GLU A 87 -14.68 -24.45 10.94
N VAL A 88 -15.51 -23.82 10.11
CA VAL A 88 -15.72 -24.24 8.72
C VAL A 88 -14.41 -24.19 7.91
N LEU A 89 -13.58 -23.16 8.12
CA LEU A 89 -12.29 -23.03 7.44
C LEU A 89 -11.29 -24.11 7.88
N GLU A 90 -11.29 -24.50 9.16
CA GLU A 90 -10.44 -25.57 9.66
C GLU A 90 -10.82 -26.92 9.06
N LEU A 91 -12.12 -27.23 9.01
CA LEU A 91 -12.64 -28.44 8.38
C LEU A 91 -12.35 -28.46 6.87
N TYR A 92 -12.53 -27.32 6.19
CA TYR A 92 -12.25 -27.20 4.75
C TYR A 92 -10.79 -27.49 4.40
N ARG A 93 -9.85 -27.04 5.24
CA ARG A 93 -8.41 -27.29 5.05
C ARG A 93 -8.02 -28.77 5.18
N GLN A 94 -8.79 -29.55 5.94
CA GLN A 94 -8.55 -30.98 6.14
C GLN A 94 -9.13 -31.86 5.02
N LEU A 95 -10.02 -31.32 4.17
CA LEU A 95 -10.61 -32.06 3.06
C LEU A 95 -9.61 -32.31 1.93
N ASN A 96 -9.77 -33.46 1.27
CA ASN A 96 -9.14 -33.74 -0.02
C ASN A 96 -9.85 -32.98 -1.16
N ASP A 97 -9.29 -33.01 -2.37
CA ASP A 97 -9.81 -32.23 -3.50
C ASP A 97 -11.26 -32.60 -3.87
N SER A 98 -11.62 -33.88 -3.77
CA SER A 98 -13.00 -34.35 -3.97
C SER A 98 -13.96 -33.78 -2.92
N GLY A 99 -13.54 -33.73 -1.66
CA GLY A 99 -14.34 -33.15 -0.57
C GLY A 99 -14.54 -31.64 -0.72
N LYS A 100 -13.49 -30.93 -1.15
CA LYS A 100 -13.58 -29.49 -1.45
C LYS A 100 -14.54 -29.22 -2.61
N ALA A 101 -14.46 -30.01 -3.67
CA ALA A 101 -15.35 -29.89 -4.83
C ALA A 101 -16.82 -30.17 -4.46
N ALA A 102 -17.07 -31.19 -3.63
CA ALA A 102 -18.42 -31.50 -3.15
C ALA A 102 -19.01 -30.37 -2.29
N LEU A 103 -18.21 -29.80 -1.37
CA LEU A 103 -18.65 -28.66 -0.56
C LEU A 103 -18.95 -27.44 -1.44
N HIS A 104 -18.10 -27.17 -2.43
CA HIS A 104 -18.31 -26.08 -3.38
C HIS A 104 -19.63 -26.24 -4.15
N ALA A 105 -19.89 -27.43 -4.71
CA ALA A 105 -21.11 -27.71 -5.45
C ALA A 105 -22.37 -27.59 -4.58
N PHE A 106 -22.28 -28.00 -3.31
CA PHE A 106 -23.37 -27.83 -2.34
C PHE A 106 -23.65 -26.35 -2.05
N MET A 107 -22.61 -25.57 -1.74
CA MET A 107 -22.75 -24.12 -1.48
C MET A 107 -23.30 -23.38 -2.70
N GLU A 108 -22.81 -23.71 -3.90
CA GLU A 108 -23.28 -23.15 -5.16
C GLU A 108 -24.77 -23.45 -5.40
N SER A 109 -25.21 -24.69 -5.11
CA SER A 109 -26.63 -25.07 -5.16
C SER A 109 -27.48 -24.30 -4.14
N CYS A 110 -26.99 -24.04 -2.93
CA CYS A 110 -27.70 -23.27 -1.91
C CYS A 110 -27.87 -21.80 -2.31
N VAL A 111 -26.84 -21.21 -2.92
CA VAL A 111 -26.87 -19.83 -3.43
C VAL A 111 -27.80 -19.72 -4.64
N ALA A 112 -27.71 -20.66 -5.59
CA ALA A 112 -28.52 -20.67 -6.81
C ALA A 112 -30.02 -20.91 -6.52
N SER A 113 -30.34 -21.74 -5.52
CA SER A 113 -31.72 -22.03 -5.08
C SER A 113 -32.34 -20.88 -4.26
N GLY A 114 -31.52 -19.99 -3.68
CA GLY A 114 -31.97 -18.87 -2.85
C GLY A 114 -32.59 -19.29 -1.51
N ALA A 115 -32.80 -20.58 -1.26
CA ALA A 115 -33.44 -21.14 -0.08
C ALA A 115 -32.66 -20.90 1.24
N MET A 116 -31.38 -20.52 1.15
CA MET A 116 -30.49 -20.28 2.31
C MET A 116 -29.70 -18.98 2.22
N SER A 117 -30.14 -18.01 1.40
CA SER A 117 -29.47 -16.71 1.27
C SER A 117 -30.15 -15.66 2.15
N THR A 118 -29.40 -15.01 3.04
CA THR A 118 -29.83 -13.76 3.65
C THR A 118 -29.64 -12.64 2.63
N ALA A 119 -30.68 -11.86 2.36
CA ALA A 119 -30.54 -10.67 1.52
C ALA A 119 -29.53 -9.72 2.18
N SER A 120 -28.33 -9.61 1.59
CA SER A 120 -27.27 -8.77 2.11
C SER A 120 -27.66 -7.29 1.96
N ASN A 121 -28.10 -6.66 3.05
CA ASN A 121 -28.18 -5.20 3.11
C ASN A 121 -26.76 -4.64 3.23
N VAL A 122 -26.11 -4.42 2.08
CA VAL A 122 -24.81 -3.74 2.01
C VAL A 122 -25.01 -2.31 2.50
N ARG A 123 -24.49 -1.97 3.69
CA ARG A 123 -24.41 -0.58 4.16
C ARG A 123 -23.56 0.20 3.17
N ARG A 124 -24.22 0.92 2.25
CA ARG A 124 -23.59 1.68 1.17
C ARG A 124 -22.74 2.80 1.77
N ALA A 125 -21.42 2.64 1.75
CA ALA A 125 -20.49 3.72 2.09
C ALA A 125 -20.81 4.95 1.21
N LYS A 126 -20.78 6.15 1.83
CA LYS A 126 -21.12 7.42 1.18
C LYS A 126 -20.18 7.62 0.00
N ARG A 127 -20.70 7.53 -1.24
CA ARG A 127 -19.90 7.59 -2.46
C ARG A 127 -19.12 8.91 -2.50
N LEU A 128 -17.78 8.82 -2.53
CA LEU A 128 -16.95 9.95 -2.92
C LEU A 128 -17.27 10.27 -4.39
N PRO A 129 -17.55 11.54 -4.76
CA PRO A 129 -17.89 11.88 -6.15
C PRO A 129 -16.76 11.44 -7.09
N GLU A 130 -17.09 10.71 -8.15
CA GLU A 130 -16.11 10.13 -9.11
C GLU A 130 -15.13 11.18 -9.65
N ASN A 131 -15.59 12.41 -9.86
CA ASN A 131 -14.78 13.53 -10.30
C ASN A 131 -13.67 13.94 -9.30
N ARG A 132 -13.87 13.76 -7.99
CA ARG A 132 -12.82 14.05 -6.99
C ARG A 132 -11.78 12.95 -6.92
N ARG A 133 -12.19 11.70 -7.13
CA ARG A 133 -11.28 10.56 -7.11
C ARG A 133 -10.37 10.60 -8.34
N ALA A 134 -10.95 10.77 -9.53
CA ALA A 134 -10.19 10.91 -10.77
C ALA A 134 -9.23 12.10 -10.76
N ALA A 135 -9.62 13.26 -10.20
CA ALA A 135 -8.75 14.42 -10.13
C ALA A 135 -7.57 14.25 -9.15
N LEU A 136 -7.79 13.54 -8.03
CA LEU A 136 -6.72 13.20 -7.09
C LEU A 136 -5.74 12.19 -7.70
N ASP A 137 -6.26 11.16 -8.35
CA ASP A 137 -5.46 10.12 -9.01
C ASP A 137 -4.64 10.74 -10.16
N GLN A 138 -5.24 11.64 -10.95
CA GLN A 138 -4.56 12.31 -12.08
C GLN A 138 -3.46 13.27 -11.61
N ARG A 139 -3.72 14.11 -10.60
CA ARG A 139 -2.70 15.04 -10.07
C ARG A 139 -1.54 14.29 -9.40
N THR A 140 -1.85 13.20 -8.71
CA THR A 140 -0.83 12.35 -8.09
C THR A 140 0.03 11.71 -9.17
N ALA A 141 -0.58 11.15 -10.21
CA ALA A 141 0.14 10.57 -11.35
C ALA A 141 1.03 11.61 -12.06
N GLU A 142 0.52 12.80 -12.37
CA GLU A 142 1.29 13.86 -13.02
C GLU A 142 2.47 14.39 -12.19
N ASN A 143 2.36 14.33 -10.86
CA ASN A 143 3.44 14.70 -9.94
C ASN A 143 4.53 13.62 -9.92
N VAL A 144 4.14 12.33 -9.87
CA VAL A 144 5.06 11.19 -9.91
C VAL A 144 5.81 11.14 -11.24
N ASP A 145 5.11 11.32 -12.36
CA ASP A 145 5.72 11.32 -13.69
C ASP A 145 6.77 12.44 -13.83
N ARG A 146 6.45 13.64 -13.32
CA ARG A 146 7.40 14.76 -13.27
C ARG A 146 8.61 14.47 -12.39
N ALA A 147 8.40 13.90 -11.21
CA ALA A 147 9.47 13.55 -10.30
C ALA A 147 10.39 12.46 -10.88
N MET A 148 9.83 11.45 -11.55
CA MET A 148 10.58 10.38 -12.21
C MET A 148 11.45 10.92 -13.36
N ALA A 149 10.91 11.82 -14.18
CA ALA A 149 11.67 12.45 -15.26
C ALA A 149 12.84 13.30 -14.72
N GLU A 150 12.66 13.98 -13.59
CA GLU A 150 13.74 14.73 -12.94
C GLU A 150 14.84 13.80 -12.38
N LEU A 151 14.44 12.65 -11.83
CA LEU A 151 15.35 11.63 -11.30
C LEU A 151 16.20 11.00 -12.42
N GLU A 152 15.60 10.71 -13.58
CA GLU A 152 16.33 10.25 -14.77
C GLU A 152 17.33 11.29 -15.27
N ARG A 153 16.95 12.58 -15.29
CA ARG A 153 17.85 13.67 -15.67
C ARG A 153 19.05 13.76 -14.71
N LEU A 154 18.81 13.71 -13.40
CA LEU A 154 19.88 13.74 -12.40
C LEU A 154 20.82 12.53 -12.51
N ARG A 155 20.27 11.35 -12.80
CA ARG A 155 21.07 10.14 -13.08
C ARG A 155 21.94 10.29 -14.32
N ALA A 156 21.39 10.84 -15.41
CA ALA A 156 22.13 11.10 -16.65
C ALA A 156 23.27 12.12 -16.44
N GLU A 157 23.02 13.20 -15.69
CA GLU A 157 24.05 14.19 -15.37
C GLU A 157 25.19 13.61 -14.51
N ARG A 158 24.88 12.68 -13.59
CA ARG A 158 25.88 11.97 -12.79
C ARG A 158 26.70 11.01 -13.65
N ALA A 159 26.08 10.26 -14.56
CA ALA A 159 26.77 9.38 -15.50
C ALA A 159 27.74 10.16 -16.42
N ALA A 160 27.30 11.33 -16.93
CA ALA A 160 28.14 12.21 -17.73
C ALA A 160 29.33 12.80 -16.94
N LYS A 161 29.14 13.10 -15.65
CA LYS A 161 30.21 13.58 -14.76
C LYS A 161 31.19 12.48 -14.35
N SER A 162 30.74 11.23 -14.21
CA SER A 162 31.66 10.11 -13.90
C SER A 162 32.44 9.62 -15.12
N SER A 163 31.93 9.81 -16.34
CA SER A 163 32.66 9.50 -17.59
C SER A 163 33.75 10.52 -17.96
N LYS A 164 33.72 11.71 -17.35
CA LYS A 164 34.67 12.82 -17.61
C LYS A 164 35.81 12.90 -16.59
N LYS A 165 35.90 11.93 -15.67
CA LYS A 165 36.88 11.85 -14.59
C LYS A 165 37.65 10.55 -14.71
#